data_AF-A0A3D5IU42-F1
#
_entry.id   AF-A0A3D5IU42-F1
#
_cell.length_a   1.000
_cell.length_b   1.000
_cell.length_c   1.000
_cell.angle_alpha   90.00
_cell.angle_beta   90.00
_cell.angle_gamma   90.00
#
_symmetry.space_group_name_H-M   'P 1'
#
loop_
_entity.id
_entity.type
_entity.pdbx_description
1 polymer ?
#
loop_
_entity_poly.entity_id
_entity_poly.type
_entity_poly.pdbx_seq_one_letter_code
_entity_poly.pdbx_strand_id
1 'polypeptide(L)'
;ILFLDEITSAPPTVSAAAYQLILDRRLGDYIVPKGWVIFAAGNRQGDRGVTYSMPAPLANRFSHYELDVNLDDWVAWAYKNNIDERIIGFLRYRPEHLFEFDPAHNPVAFPSPRTWEFTHRALQKFDDNLNLFRQAASACVGEVAGVEVATFIEHLEDLPDLDAIVNGESVSISDAIDLQYAICSALVGRAISVKDKDNAKQVWGNILNFARDFPQKELGVMLVSDMQRAIGEEIFAIPEFADWASKIADTMFD
;
A
#
# COMPACT_ATOMS: atom_id res chain seq x y z
N ILE A 1 7.85 -26.11 -3.86
CA ILE A 1 6.70 -25.46 -4.54
C ILE A 1 7.12 -25.24 -5.98
N LEU A 2 6.25 -25.52 -6.95
CA LEU A 2 6.43 -25.14 -8.35
C LEU A 2 5.51 -23.96 -8.64
N PHE A 3 6.06 -22.80 -9.02
CA PHE A 3 5.29 -21.61 -9.35
C PHE A 3 5.42 -21.29 -10.84
N LEU A 4 4.28 -21.23 -11.53
CA LEU A 4 4.16 -20.93 -12.95
C LEU A 4 3.62 -19.51 -13.10
N ASP A 5 4.52 -18.53 -13.20
CA ASP A 5 4.14 -17.14 -13.37
C ASP A 5 3.71 -16.86 -14.83
N GLU A 6 2.76 -15.94 -15.00
CA GLU A 6 2.18 -15.52 -16.28
C GLU A 6 1.74 -16.66 -17.22
N ILE A 7 1.15 -17.73 -16.69
CA ILE A 7 0.75 -18.92 -17.49
C ILE A 7 -0.22 -18.57 -18.63
N THR A 8 -1.01 -17.51 -18.48
CA THR A 8 -1.95 -17.01 -19.50
C THR A 8 -1.29 -16.28 -20.66
N SER A 9 0.00 -15.94 -20.56
CA SER A 9 0.80 -15.37 -21.66
C SER A 9 1.47 -16.44 -22.51
N ALA A 10 1.50 -17.70 -22.06
CA ALA A 10 2.17 -18.78 -22.75
C ALA A 10 1.38 -19.22 -24.02
N PRO A 11 2.05 -19.40 -25.17
CA PRO A 11 1.41 -19.92 -26.37
C PRO A 11 0.71 -21.26 -26.12
N PRO A 12 -0.37 -21.59 -26.85
CA PRO A 12 -1.14 -22.82 -26.65
C PRO A 12 -0.31 -24.12 -26.66
N THR A 13 0.78 -24.16 -27.43
CA THR A 13 1.69 -25.31 -27.50
C THR A 13 2.50 -25.51 -26.22
N VAL A 14 2.88 -24.42 -25.54
CA VAL A 14 3.59 -24.44 -24.27
C VAL A 14 2.61 -24.75 -23.14
N SER A 15 1.41 -24.14 -23.16
CA SER A 15 0.38 -24.43 -22.16
C SER A 15 -0.06 -25.89 -22.24
N ALA A 16 -0.17 -26.48 -23.44
CA ALA A 16 -0.43 -27.91 -23.66
C ALA A 16 0.59 -28.84 -22.96
N ALA A 17 1.88 -28.49 -22.95
CA ALA A 17 2.89 -29.27 -22.23
C ALA A 17 2.71 -29.13 -20.70
N ALA A 18 2.27 -27.95 -20.22
CA ALA A 18 1.93 -27.74 -18.83
C ALA A 18 0.71 -28.55 -18.37
N TYR A 19 -0.19 -28.98 -19.27
CA TYR A 19 -1.34 -29.85 -18.93
C TYR A 19 -0.88 -31.13 -18.25
N GLN A 20 0.07 -31.84 -18.86
CA GLN A 20 0.57 -33.11 -18.34
C GLN A 20 1.23 -32.90 -16.97
N LEU A 21 1.94 -31.77 -16.82
CA LEU A 21 2.64 -31.45 -15.58
C LEU A 21 1.67 -31.16 -14.42
N ILE A 22 0.55 -30.49 -14.71
CA ILE A 22 -0.47 -30.14 -13.71
C ILE A 22 -1.37 -31.33 -13.39
N LEU A 23 -1.83 -32.06 -14.42
CA LEU A 23 -2.77 -33.19 -14.28
C LEU A 23 -2.08 -34.46 -13.78
N ASP A 24 -1.07 -34.91 -14.52
CA ASP A 24 -0.46 -36.21 -14.31
C ASP A 24 0.76 -36.12 -13.39
N ARG A 25 1.11 -34.89 -12.95
CA ARG A 25 2.36 -34.61 -12.24
C ARG A 25 3.56 -35.11 -13.03
N ARG A 26 3.54 -34.94 -14.36
CA ARG A 26 4.54 -35.50 -15.27
C ARG A 26 4.87 -34.60 -16.45
N LEU A 27 6.08 -34.71 -16.95
CA LEU A 27 6.48 -34.14 -18.24
C LEU A 27 7.32 -35.17 -18.98
N GLY A 28 6.71 -35.90 -19.90
CA GLY A 28 7.31 -37.12 -20.46
C GLY A 28 7.60 -38.16 -19.37
N ASP A 29 8.88 -38.55 -19.24
CA ASP A 29 9.33 -39.51 -18.23
C ASP A 29 9.60 -38.88 -16.87
N TYR A 30 9.68 -37.55 -16.79
CA TYR A 30 9.85 -36.86 -15.52
C TYR A 30 8.55 -36.91 -14.71
N ILE A 31 8.66 -37.22 -13.41
CA ILE A 31 7.56 -37.24 -12.45
C ILE A 31 7.85 -36.18 -11.39
N VAL A 32 6.90 -35.27 -11.16
CA VAL A 32 6.98 -34.26 -10.11
C VAL A 32 7.05 -34.97 -8.75
N PRO A 33 8.08 -34.70 -7.93
CA PRO A 33 8.26 -35.39 -6.66
C PRO A 33 7.05 -35.25 -5.72
N LYS A 34 6.90 -36.23 -4.83
CA LYS A 34 5.87 -36.18 -3.77
C LYS A 34 6.09 -34.96 -2.87
N GLY A 35 5.01 -34.38 -2.36
CA GLY A 35 5.04 -33.19 -1.50
C GLY A 35 5.13 -31.84 -2.23
N TRP A 36 5.29 -31.84 -3.57
CA TRP A 36 5.27 -30.58 -4.33
C TRP A 36 3.84 -30.07 -4.55
N VAL A 37 3.63 -28.78 -4.30
CA VAL A 37 2.42 -28.03 -4.64
C VAL A 37 2.71 -27.17 -5.87
N ILE A 38 1.74 -27.09 -6.79
CA ILE A 38 1.81 -26.30 -8.02
C ILE A 38 0.92 -25.07 -7.86
N PHE A 39 1.49 -23.88 -8.06
CA PHE A 39 0.78 -22.61 -8.15
C PHE A 39 0.96 -22.05 -9.55
N ALA A 40 -0.07 -21.37 -10.05
CA ALA A 40 0.01 -20.65 -11.31
C ALA A 40 -0.57 -19.25 -11.14
N ALA A 41 0.05 -18.26 -11.77
CA ALA A 41 -0.43 -16.88 -11.81
C ALA A 41 -0.63 -16.44 -13.27
N GLY A 42 -1.55 -15.50 -13.47
CA GLY A 42 -1.83 -14.90 -14.76
C GLY A 42 -2.85 -13.79 -14.59
N ASN A 43 -2.85 -12.82 -15.50
CA ASN A 43 -3.82 -11.73 -15.43
C ASN A 43 -5.14 -12.16 -16.08
N ARG A 44 -6.23 -11.46 -15.74
CA ARG A 44 -7.54 -11.67 -16.36
C ARG A 44 -7.47 -11.35 -17.86
N GLN A 45 -8.37 -11.94 -18.65
CA GLN A 45 -8.41 -11.71 -20.11
C GLN A 45 -8.71 -10.25 -20.48
N GLY A 46 -9.39 -9.50 -19.60
CA GLY A 46 -9.63 -8.07 -19.77
C GLY A 46 -8.42 -7.18 -19.43
N ASP A 47 -7.42 -7.72 -18.73
CA ASP A 47 -6.35 -6.92 -18.12
C ASP A 47 -5.08 -6.82 -19.00
N ARG A 48 -5.12 -7.20 -20.29
CA ARG A 48 -3.90 -7.37 -21.11
C ARG A 48 -4.03 -7.30 -22.64
N GLY A 49 -2.86 -7.14 -23.28
CA GLY A 49 -2.48 -7.68 -24.59
C GLY A 49 -2.35 -9.22 -24.61
N VAL A 50 -1.74 -9.84 -25.64
CA VAL A 50 -1.83 -11.28 -26.00
C VAL A 50 -1.97 -12.24 -24.81
N THR A 51 -3.22 -12.47 -24.38
CA THR A 51 -3.57 -13.45 -23.35
C THR A 51 -4.32 -14.58 -24.02
N TYR A 52 -3.93 -15.80 -23.67
CA TYR A 52 -4.65 -16.99 -24.06
C TYR A 52 -5.57 -17.39 -22.91
N SER A 53 -6.86 -17.53 -23.22
CA SER A 53 -7.82 -18.11 -22.28
C SER A 53 -7.32 -19.48 -21.84
N MET A 54 -7.20 -19.69 -20.53
CA MET A 54 -6.95 -21.01 -20.00
C MET A 54 -8.13 -21.90 -20.38
N PRO A 55 -7.94 -23.00 -21.13
CA PRO A 55 -9.08 -23.79 -21.55
C PRO A 55 -9.80 -24.38 -20.33
N ALA A 56 -11.12 -24.35 -20.35
CA ALA A 56 -11.97 -24.70 -19.20
C ALA A 56 -11.62 -26.03 -18.50
N PRO A 57 -11.21 -27.11 -19.20
CA PRO A 57 -10.79 -28.35 -18.53
C PRO A 57 -9.55 -28.20 -17.63
N LEU A 58 -8.62 -27.30 -17.98
CA LEU A 58 -7.44 -27.00 -17.16
C LEU A 58 -7.80 -26.07 -16.00
N ALA A 59 -8.61 -25.05 -16.28
CA ALA A 59 -9.10 -24.15 -15.25
C ALA A 59 -9.84 -24.95 -14.15
N ASN A 60 -10.69 -25.92 -14.51
CA ASN A 60 -11.42 -26.78 -13.56
C ASN A 60 -10.54 -27.77 -12.76
N ARG A 61 -9.22 -27.57 -12.74
CA ARG A 61 -8.23 -28.34 -11.97
C ARG A 61 -7.40 -27.46 -11.04
N PHE A 62 -7.62 -26.15 -11.09
CA PHE A 62 -7.11 -25.20 -10.12
C PHE A 62 -8.22 -24.80 -9.15
N SER A 63 -7.82 -24.53 -7.90
CA SER A 63 -8.57 -23.62 -7.03
C SER A 63 -8.21 -22.20 -7.46
N HIS A 64 -9.22 -21.41 -7.82
CA HIS A 64 -9.03 -20.04 -8.31
C HIS A 64 -9.15 -19.05 -7.16
N TYR A 65 -8.19 -18.13 -7.10
CA TYR A 65 -8.20 -16.99 -6.20
C TYR A 65 -7.99 -15.76 -7.05
N GLU A 66 -8.88 -14.78 -6.90
CA GLU A 66 -8.71 -13.47 -7.51
C GLU A 66 -8.01 -12.56 -6.51
N LEU A 67 -6.97 -11.87 -6.97
CA LEU A 67 -6.22 -10.90 -6.18
C LEU A 67 -6.53 -9.52 -6.75
N ASP A 68 -7.08 -8.66 -5.91
CA ASP A 68 -7.32 -7.26 -6.22
C ASP A 68 -6.41 -6.39 -5.34
N VAL A 69 -6.13 -5.18 -5.81
CA VAL A 69 -5.30 -4.23 -5.09
C VAL A 69 -6.10 -3.63 -3.92
N ASN A 70 -5.52 -3.67 -2.73
CA ASN A 70 -6.10 -3.09 -1.52
C ASN A 70 -5.14 -2.03 -0.94
N LEU A 71 -5.68 -0.87 -0.60
CA LEU A 71 -4.89 0.24 -0.07
C LEU A 71 -4.30 -0.06 1.30
N ASP A 72 -5.07 -0.60 2.24
CA ASP A 72 -4.59 -0.88 3.58
C ASP A 72 -3.45 -1.92 3.57
N ASP A 73 -3.57 -2.95 2.73
CA ASP A 73 -2.53 -3.96 2.55
C ASP A 73 -1.26 -3.34 1.96
N TRP A 74 -1.40 -2.45 0.98
CA TRP A 74 -0.27 -1.74 0.38
C TRP A 74 0.39 -0.79 1.37
N VAL A 75 -0.38 -0.03 2.16
CA VAL A 75 0.13 0.89 3.18
C VAL A 75 0.88 0.13 4.28
N ALA A 76 0.34 -0.99 4.76
CA ALA A 76 1.03 -1.84 5.73
C ALA A 76 2.36 -2.39 5.17
N TRP A 77 2.38 -2.81 3.90
CA TRP A 77 3.61 -3.18 3.21
C TRP A 77 4.57 -1.99 3.05
N ALA A 78 4.05 -0.81 2.72
CA ALA A 78 4.82 0.41 2.46
C ALA A 78 5.60 0.84 3.71
N TYR A 79 4.94 0.91 4.88
CA TYR A 79 5.61 1.19 6.16
C TYR A 79 6.70 0.16 6.47
N LYS A 80 6.40 -1.14 6.31
CA LYS A 80 7.37 -2.22 6.56
C LYS A 80 8.61 -2.14 5.66
N ASN A 81 8.47 -1.58 4.47
CA ASN A 81 9.55 -1.41 3.50
C ASN A 81 10.13 0.01 3.47
N ASN A 82 9.79 0.86 4.45
CA ASN A 82 10.27 2.24 4.57
C ASN A 82 9.97 3.10 3.33
N ILE A 83 8.83 2.87 2.68
CA ILE A 83 8.32 3.81 1.68
C ILE A 83 8.05 5.14 2.38
N ASP A 84 8.38 6.22 1.67
CA ASP A 84 8.27 7.58 2.16
C ASP A 84 6.82 7.90 2.58
N GLU A 85 6.65 8.37 3.81
CA GLU A 85 5.36 8.67 4.43
C GLU A 85 4.54 9.71 3.64
N ARG A 86 5.21 10.57 2.85
CA ARG A 86 4.52 11.54 1.98
C ARG A 86 3.79 10.84 0.83
N ILE A 87 4.35 9.76 0.28
CA ILE A 87 3.68 8.96 -0.76
C ILE A 87 2.52 8.18 -0.16
N ILE A 88 2.71 7.65 1.06
CA ILE A 88 1.64 6.96 1.80
C ILE A 88 0.48 7.93 2.07
N GLY A 89 0.77 9.14 2.55
CA GLY A 89 -0.22 10.19 2.77
C GLY A 89 -0.96 10.58 1.50
N PHE A 90 -0.24 10.75 0.39
CA PHE A 90 -0.85 11.02 -0.91
C PHE A 90 -1.83 9.90 -1.31
N LEU A 91 -1.44 8.64 -1.19
CA LEU A 91 -2.28 7.50 -1.59
C LEU A 91 -3.45 7.24 -0.64
N ARG A 92 -3.35 7.65 0.63
CA ARG A 92 -4.52 7.67 1.51
C ARG A 92 -5.49 8.80 1.18
N TYR A 93 -4.97 9.95 0.74
CA TYR A 93 -5.80 11.07 0.27
C TYR A 93 -6.44 10.78 -1.11
N ARG A 94 -5.70 10.11 -2.01
CA ARG A 94 -6.10 9.76 -3.39
C ARG A 94 -5.99 8.25 -3.63
N PRO A 95 -6.84 7.44 -2.96
CA PRO A 95 -6.82 5.97 -3.07
C PRO A 95 -6.97 5.45 -4.50
N GLU A 96 -7.67 6.19 -5.36
CA GLU A 96 -7.89 5.88 -6.78
C GLU A 96 -6.58 5.74 -7.56
N HIS A 97 -5.52 6.44 -7.15
CA HIS A 97 -4.23 6.41 -7.81
C HIS A 97 -3.35 5.24 -7.36
N LEU A 98 -3.78 4.35 -6.45
CA LEU A 98 -2.96 3.19 -6.10
C LEU A 98 -2.80 2.24 -7.31
N PHE A 99 -3.87 2.04 -8.07
CA PHE A 99 -3.86 1.24 -9.28
C PHE A 99 -4.87 1.78 -10.29
N GLU A 100 -4.37 2.36 -11.37
CA GLU A 100 -5.17 2.93 -12.45
C GLU A 100 -4.59 2.46 -13.77
N PHE A 101 -5.24 1.50 -14.41
CA PHE A 101 -4.80 0.94 -15.66
C PHE A 101 -5.97 0.81 -16.63
N ASP A 102 -5.90 1.55 -17.74
CA ASP A 102 -6.83 1.39 -18.85
C ASP A 102 -6.12 0.75 -20.06
N PRO A 103 -6.41 -0.53 -20.37
CA PRO A 103 -5.79 -1.23 -21.49
C PRO A 103 -6.15 -0.61 -22.84
N ALA A 104 -7.26 0.12 -22.98
CA ALA A 104 -7.65 0.77 -24.22
C ALA A 104 -6.71 1.92 -24.60
N HIS A 105 -6.09 2.56 -23.61
CA HIS A 105 -5.18 3.68 -23.81
C HIS A 105 -3.71 3.27 -23.98
N ASN A 106 -3.38 2.00 -23.67
CA ASN A 106 -2.03 1.43 -23.73
C ASN A 106 -0.93 2.39 -23.18
N PRO A 107 -1.07 2.86 -21.93
CA PRO A 107 -0.17 3.87 -21.37
C PRO A 107 1.25 3.32 -21.17
N VAL A 108 2.26 4.16 -21.42
CA VAL A 108 3.68 3.81 -21.18
C VAL A 108 4.00 3.79 -19.69
N ALA A 109 3.39 4.68 -18.90
CA ALA A 109 3.52 4.78 -17.45
C ALA A 109 2.13 4.96 -16.85
N PHE A 110 1.86 4.30 -15.73
CA PHE A 110 0.56 4.33 -15.07
C PHE A 110 0.68 3.96 -13.58
N PRO A 111 -0.28 4.35 -12.74
CA PRO A 111 -0.24 4.03 -11.32
C PRO A 111 -0.46 2.54 -11.05
N SER A 112 0.43 1.98 -10.23
CA SER A 112 0.35 0.61 -9.72
C SER A 112 1.16 0.52 -8.42
N PRO A 113 0.89 -0.47 -7.54
CA PRO A 113 1.70 -0.71 -6.35
C PRO A 113 3.22 -0.72 -6.60
N ARG A 114 3.64 -1.23 -7.77
CA ARG A 114 5.05 -1.30 -8.19
C ARG A 114 5.58 0.05 -8.63
N THR A 115 4.83 0.82 -9.42
CA THR A 115 5.30 2.12 -9.91
C THR A 115 5.37 3.16 -8.79
N TRP A 116 4.59 3.00 -7.71
CA TRP A 116 4.75 3.81 -6.50
C TRP A 116 6.05 3.55 -5.73
N GLU A 117 6.57 2.31 -5.74
CA GLU A 117 7.92 2.03 -5.24
C GLU A 117 8.98 2.76 -6.09
N PHE A 118 8.75 2.88 -7.41
CA PHE A 118 9.66 3.62 -8.29
C PHE A 118 9.61 5.12 -8.01
N THR A 119 8.40 5.67 -7.80
CA THR A 119 8.19 7.05 -7.39
C THR A 119 8.86 7.34 -6.04
N HIS A 120 8.80 6.41 -5.08
CA HIS A 120 9.55 6.52 -3.82
C HIS A 120 11.06 6.66 -4.07
N ARG A 121 11.66 5.80 -4.90
CA ARG A 121 13.09 5.92 -5.24
C ARG A 121 13.42 7.23 -5.98
N ALA A 122 12.49 7.74 -6.79
CA ALA A 122 12.62 9.04 -7.44
C ALA A 122 12.61 10.18 -6.41
N LEU A 123 11.70 10.12 -5.42
CA LEU A 123 11.62 11.10 -4.34
C LEU A 123 12.92 11.13 -3.53
N GLN A 124 13.46 9.97 -3.17
CA GLN A 124 14.74 9.88 -2.44
C GLN A 124 15.94 10.45 -3.21
N LYS A 125 15.84 10.58 -4.53
CA LYS A 125 16.91 11.09 -5.39
C LYS A 125 16.76 12.59 -5.70
N PHE A 126 15.55 13.11 -5.66
CA PHE A 126 15.18 14.44 -6.14
C PHE A 126 14.35 15.22 -5.11
N ASP A 127 14.43 14.88 -3.83
CA ASP A 127 13.71 15.55 -2.74
C ASP A 127 14.03 17.05 -2.67
N ASP A 128 15.28 17.42 -2.89
CA ASP A 128 15.74 18.81 -2.95
C ASP A 128 15.33 19.56 -4.24
N ASN A 129 14.71 18.87 -5.21
CA ASN A 129 14.30 19.47 -6.48
C ASN A 129 12.96 18.90 -6.98
N LEU A 130 11.88 19.48 -6.46
CA LEU A 130 10.51 19.05 -6.76
C LEU A 130 10.14 19.13 -8.25
N ASN A 131 10.80 20.00 -9.03
CA ASN A 131 10.62 20.04 -10.49
C ASN A 131 11.18 18.78 -11.19
N LEU A 132 12.33 18.27 -10.72
CA LEU A 132 12.89 17.01 -11.23
C LEU A 132 12.12 15.81 -10.68
N PHE A 133 11.71 15.86 -9.40
CA PHE A 133 10.85 14.84 -8.82
C PHE A 133 9.55 14.69 -9.60
N ARG A 134 8.86 15.80 -9.93
CA ARG A 134 7.63 15.80 -10.72
C ARG A 134 7.80 15.06 -12.04
N GLN A 135 8.86 15.39 -12.81
CA GLN A 135 9.14 14.72 -14.07
C GLN A 135 9.42 13.22 -13.89
N ALA A 136 10.18 12.85 -12.84
CA ALA A 136 10.50 11.46 -12.55
C ALA A 136 9.26 10.67 -12.06
N ALA A 137 8.40 11.28 -11.24
CA ALA A 137 7.14 10.73 -10.79
C ALA A 137 6.20 10.50 -11.97
N SER A 138 6.02 11.48 -12.87
CA SER A 138 5.24 11.33 -14.10
C SER A 138 5.75 10.20 -14.98
N ALA A 139 7.07 10.01 -15.06
CA ALA A 139 7.67 8.90 -15.82
C ALA A 139 7.41 7.52 -15.17
N CYS A 140 7.08 7.46 -13.87
CA CYS A 140 6.77 6.23 -13.16
C CYS A 140 5.26 5.92 -13.16
N VAL A 141 4.43 6.87 -12.73
CA VAL A 141 2.99 6.68 -12.47
C VAL A 141 2.10 7.35 -13.52
N GLY A 142 2.66 7.96 -14.56
CA GLY A 142 1.91 8.72 -15.57
C GLY A 142 1.72 10.18 -15.18
N GLU A 143 1.41 11.01 -16.18
CA GLU A 143 1.45 12.48 -16.04
C GLU A 143 0.50 13.03 -14.98
N VAL A 144 -0.74 12.54 -14.94
CA VAL A 144 -1.76 13.02 -13.99
C VAL A 144 -1.33 12.76 -12.55
N ALA A 145 -1.12 11.48 -12.21
CA ALA A 145 -0.71 11.09 -10.85
C ALA A 145 0.66 11.67 -10.45
N GLY A 146 1.60 11.81 -11.40
CA GLY A 146 2.92 12.38 -11.16
C GLY A 146 2.88 13.87 -10.81
N VAL A 147 2.04 14.65 -11.49
CA VAL A 147 1.82 16.07 -11.16
C VAL A 147 1.09 16.20 -9.83
N GLU A 148 0.08 15.38 -9.57
CA GLU A 148 -0.69 15.45 -8.33
C GLU A 148 0.15 15.12 -7.09
N VAL A 149 0.97 14.05 -7.12
CA VAL A 149 1.83 13.72 -5.98
C VAL A 149 2.91 14.77 -5.75
N ALA A 150 3.47 15.36 -6.81
CA ALA A 150 4.45 16.43 -6.66
C ALA A 150 3.82 17.68 -6.04
N THR A 151 2.63 18.06 -6.50
CA THR A 151 1.88 19.21 -5.96
C THR A 151 1.48 18.96 -4.50
N PHE A 152 1.05 17.75 -4.17
CA PHE A 152 0.76 17.35 -2.79
C PHE A 152 1.99 17.51 -1.90
N ILE A 153 3.17 17.05 -2.34
CA ILE A 153 4.42 17.18 -1.57
C ILE A 153 4.86 18.64 -1.44
N GLU A 154 4.69 19.46 -2.48
CA GLU A 154 4.97 20.91 -2.44
C GLU A 154 4.13 21.60 -1.35
N HIS A 155 2.87 21.21 -1.15
CA HIS A 155 2.01 21.77 -0.11
C HIS A 155 2.37 21.32 1.32
N LEU A 156 3.21 20.29 1.49
CA LEU A 156 3.60 19.82 2.82
C LEU A 156 4.53 20.77 3.58
N GLU A 157 5.04 21.83 2.94
CA GLU A 157 5.75 22.92 3.65
C GLU A 157 4.87 23.57 4.73
N ASP A 158 3.54 23.47 4.61
CA ASP A 158 2.56 24.00 5.56
C ASP A 158 2.24 23.01 6.72
N LEU A 159 2.99 21.90 6.85
CA LEU A 159 2.76 20.93 7.92
C LEU A 159 3.02 21.54 9.32
N PRO A 160 2.20 21.19 10.31
CA PRO A 160 2.47 21.55 11.69
C PRO A 160 3.75 20.88 12.20
N ASP A 161 4.29 21.41 13.31
CA ASP A 161 5.41 20.77 14.01
C ASP A 161 5.00 19.38 14.54
N LEU A 162 5.39 18.34 13.83
CA LEU A 162 5.12 16.95 14.19
C LEU A 162 5.85 16.55 15.47
N ASP A 163 7.00 17.15 15.77
CA ASP A 163 7.74 16.87 17.01
C ASP A 163 6.98 17.42 18.22
N ALA A 164 6.29 18.57 18.07
CA ALA A 164 5.39 19.09 19.10
C ALA A 164 4.25 18.09 19.42
N ILE A 165 3.64 17.47 18.39
CA ILE A 165 2.62 16.43 18.58
C ILE A 165 3.20 15.20 19.31
N VAL A 166 4.37 14.74 18.86
CA VAL A 166 5.07 13.59 19.47
C VAL A 166 5.46 13.88 20.93
N ASN A 167 5.72 15.13 21.28
CA ASN A 167 6.00 15.57 22.65
C ASN A 167 4.73 15.80 23.51
N GLY A 168 3.53 15.66 22.93
CA GLY A 168 2.26 15.82 23.63
C GLY A 168 1.79 17.27 23.73
N GLU A 169 2.34 18.15 22.91
CA GLU A 169 1.94 19.55 22.83
C GLU A 169 0.69 19.71 21.97
N SER A 170 -0.10 20.76 22.25
CA SER A 170 -1.28 21.08 21.44
C SER A 170 -0.85 21.83 20.19
N VAL A 171 -1.26 21.34 19.02
CA VAL A 171 -0.93 21.95 17.74
C VAL A 171 -2.20 22.26 16.95
N SER A 172 -2.23 23.41 16.30
CA SER A 172 -3.32 23.78 15.41
C SER A 172 -3.28 22.91 14.17
N ILE A 173 -4.34 22.15 13.92
CA ILE A 173 -4.48 21.31 12.73
C ILE A 173 -5.08 22.15 11.61
N SER A 174 -4.56 22.02 10.40
CA SER A 174 -5.15 22.66 9.22
C SER A 174 -6.48 22.02 8.86
N ASP A 175 -7.44 22.81 8.37
CA ASP A 175 -8.70 22.31 7.81
C ASP A 175 -8.50 21.58 6.47
N ALA A 176 -7.33 21.69 5.86
CA ALA A 176 -6.99 21.04 4.60
C ALA A 176 -6.86 19.52 4.78
N ILE A 177 -7.73 18.76 4.10
CA ILE A 177 -7.87 17.30 4.27
C ILE A 177 -6.60 16.55 3.83
N ASP A 178 -5.97 17.00 2.75
CA ASP A 178 -4.71 16.46 2.23
C ASP A 178 -3.58 16.57 3.27
N LEU A 179 -3.45 17.72 3.94
CA LEU A 179 -2.50 17.90 5.05
C LEU A 179 -2.83 16.99 6.24
N GLN A 180 -4.10 16.77 6.54
CA GLN A 180 -4.50 15.85 7.62
C GLN A 180 -4.08 14.40 7.33
N TYR A 181 -4.18 13.93 6.08
CA TYR A 181 -3.66 12.62 5.67
C TYR A 181 -2.12 12.53 5.77
N ALA A 182 -1.43 13.62 5.40
CA ALA A 182 0.01 13.71 5.53
C ALA A 182 0.46 13.65 7.01
N ILE A 183 -0.20 14.41 7.89
CA ILE A 183 0.06 14.37 9.34
C ILE A 183 -0.13 12.96 9.88
N CYS A 184 -1.25 12.29 9.56
CA CYS A 184 -1.49 10.93 10.03
C CYS A 184 -0.38 9.98 9.56
N SER A 185 -0.02 10.03 8.27
CA SER A 185 1.00 9.13 7.72
C SER A 185 2.38 9.38 8.34
N ALA A 186 2.72 10.65 8.58
CA ALA A 186 3.97 11.02 9.21
C ALA A 186 4.02 10.60 10.69
N LEU A 187 2.92 10.73 11.43
CA LEU A 187 2.85 10.27 12.82
C LEU A 187 3.00 8.75 12.93
N VAL A 188 2.49 7.96 11.98
CA VAL A 188 2.76 6.52 11.92
C VAL A 188 4.25 6.25 11.72
N GLY A 189 4.89 6.96 10.77
CA GLY A 189 6.34 6.86 10.55
C GLY A 189 7.15 7.18 11.81
N ARG A 190 6.79 8.25 12.53
CA ARG A 190 7.38 8.60 13.83
C ARG A 190 7.16 7.51 14.87
N ALA A 191 5.96 6.95 14.97
CA ALA A 191 5.63 5.89 15.90
C ALA A 191 6.45 4.60 15.66
N ILE A 192 6.69 4.26 14.39
CA ILE A 192 7.57 3.14 14.00
C ILE A 192 9.02 3.45 14.38
N SER A 193 9.50 4.66 14.10
CA SER A 193 10.90 5.07 14.33
C SER A 193 11.36 5.01 15.80
N VAL A 194 10.41 4.97 16.74
CA VAL A 194 10.66 4.91 18.18
C VAL A 194 10.41 3.54 18.78
N LYS A 195 9.98 2.53 18.01
CA LYS A 195 9.51 1.23 18.52
C LYS A 195 10.48 0.55 19.48
N ASP A 196 11.78 0.62 19.19
CA ASP A 196 12.82 -0.01 20.00
C ASP A 196 13.51 0.98 20.97
N LYS A 197 12.92 2.15 21.21
CA LYS A 197 13.47 3.20 22.10
C LYS A 197 12.72 3.25 23.43
N ASP A 198 13.41 3.71 24.47
CA ASP A 198 12.84 3.82 25.84
C ASP A 198 11.60 4.72 25.91
N ASN A 199 11.49 5.70 25.02
CA ASN A 199 10.36 6.63 24.96
C ASN A 199 9.19 6.16 24.07
N ALA A 200 9.22 4.95 23.50
CA ALA A 200 8.21 4.44 22.57
C ALA A 200 6.78 4.61 23.10
N LYS A 201 6.54 4.14 24.33
CA LYS A 201 5.21 4.16 24.96
C LYS A 201 4.67 5.59 25.16
N GLN A 202 5.56 6.51 25.54
CA GLN A 202 5.17 7.92 25.72
C GLN A 202 4.77 8.54 24.37
N VAL A 203 5.56 8.30 23.33
CA VAL A 203 5.27 8.80 21.98
C VAL A 203 3.96 8.22 21.46
N TRP A 204 3.75 6.91 21.60
CA TRP A 204 2.49 6.28 21.18
C TRP A 204 1.28 6.83 21.95
N GLY A 205 1.41 7.04 23.26
CA GLY A 205 0.36 7.68 24.07
C GLY A 205 0.03 9.09 23.60
N ASN A 206 1.04 9.90 23.28
CA ASN A 206 0.85 11.24 22.75
C ASN A 206 0.15 11.24 21.38
N ILE A 207 0.51 10.31 20.49
CA ILE A 207 -0.16 10.15 19.19
C ILE A 207 -1.60 9.65 19.36
N LEU A 208 -1.87 8.76 20.32
CA LEU A 208 -3.24 8.31 20.63
C LEU A 208 -4.12 9.44 21.17
N ASN A 209 -3.58 10.29 22.05
CA ASN A 209 -4.27 11.50 22.51
C ASN A 209 -4.57 12.46 21.36
N PHE A 210 -3.61 12.65 20.46
CA PHE A 210 -3.81 13.44 19.25
C PHE A 210 -4.91 12.84 18.35
N ALA A 211 -4.88 11.53 18.10
CA ALA A 211 -5.90 10.83 17.32
C ALA A 211 -7.30 10.93 17.94
N ARG A 212 -7.40 10.94 19.27
CA ARG A 212 -8.66 11.08 20.03
C ARG A 212 -9.30 12.45 19.79
N ASP A 213 -8.48 13.49 19.71
CA ASP A 213 -8.94 14.87 19.57
C ASP A 213 -8.89 15.38 18.11
N PHE A 214 -8.61 14.48 17.17
CA PHE A 214 -8.51 14.79 15.75
C PHE A 214 -9.86 15.26 15.19
N PRO A 215 -9.91 16.34 14.36
CA PRO A 215 -11.16 16.91 13.87
C PRO A 215 -12.03 15.92 13.07
N GLN A 216 -11.39 15.15 12.18
CA GLN A 216 -12.04 14.12 11.37
C GLN A 216 -11.84 12.76 12.03
N LYS A 217 -12.90 12.20 12.61
CA LYS A 217 -12.82 10.97 13.42
C LYS A 217 -12.32 9.78 12.61
N GLU A 218 -12.72 9.70 11.34
CA GLU A 218 -12.31 8.65 10.40
C GLU A 218 -10.80 8.65 10.19
N LEU A 219 -10.18 9.84 10.15
CA LEU A 219 -8.72 9.98 10.04
C LEU A 219 -8.02 9.59 11.34
N GLY A 220 -8.59 9.92 12.50
CA GLY A 220 -8.11 9.43 13.79
C GLY A 220 -8.15 7.90 13.88
N VAL A 221 -9.22 7.27 13.41
CA VAL A 221 -9.34 5.80 13.34
C VAL A 221 -8.34 5.19 12.37
N MET A 222 -8.17 5.81 11.20
CA MET A 222 -7.19 5.37 10.20
C MET A 222 -5.76 5.46 10.73
N LEU A 223 -5.39 6.55 11.41
CA LEU A 223 -4.09 6.70 12.09
C LEU A 223 -3.83 5.56 13.08
N VAL A 224 -4.78 5.30 13.99
CA VAL A 224 -4.61 4.25 15.01
C VAL A 224 -4.59 2.85 14.38
N SER A 225 -5.39 2.61 13.34
CA SER A 225 -5.38 1.36 12.58
C SER A 225 -4.04 1.10 11.90
N ASP A 226 -3.44 2.12 11.30
CA ASP A 226 -2.12 2.02 10.66
C ASP A 226 -1.01 1.82 11.69
N MET A 227 -1.05 2.55 12.80
CA MET A 227 -0.13 2.31 13.92
C MET A 227 -0.23 0.88 14.43
N GLN A 228 -1.45 0.35 14.61
CA GLN A 228 -1.65 -1.04 15.05
C GLN A 228 -1.05 -2.04 14.06
N ARG A 229 -1.29 -1.86 12.75
CA ARG A 229 -0.74 -2.74 11.71
C ARG A 229 0.79 -2.68 11.64
N ALA A 230 1.38 -1.50 11.87
CA ALA A 230 2.82 -1.30 11.78
C ALA A 230 3.58 -1.68 13.06
N ILE A 231 3.04 -1.36 14.24
CA ILE A 231 3.69 -1.58 15.54
C ILE A 231 3.32 -2.95 16.12
N GLY A 232 2.07 -3.38 15.97
CA GLY A 232 1.53 -4.61 16.53
C GLY A 232 0.70 -4.38 17.81
N GLU A 233 0.47 -5.47 18.56
CA GLU A 233 -0.44 -5.49 19.71
C GLU A 233 0.02 -4.65 20.92
N GLU A 234 1.28 -4.21 20.95
CA GLU A 234 1.83 -3.39 22.03
C GLU A 234 1.07 -2.08 22.24
N ILE A 235 0.45 -1.56 21.18
CA ILE A 235 -0.37 -0.34 21.24
C ILE A 235 -1.56 -0.49 22.19
N PHE A 236 -2.11 -1.70 22.33
CA PHE A 236 -3.27 -1.96 23.20
C PHE A 236 -2.92 -1.89 24.70
N ALA A 237 -1.64 -1.97 25.04
CA ALA A 237 -1.16 -1.85 26.42
C ALA A 237 -0.96 -0.39 26.87
N ILE A 238 -1.11 0.57 25.95
CA ILE A 238 -0.95 2.00 26.23
C ILE A 238 -2.26 2.53 26.85
N PRO A 239 -2.22 3.15 28.05
CA PRO A 239 -3.43 3.61 28.73
C PRO A 239 -4.35 4.49 27.87
N GLU A 240 -3.74 5.38 27.08
CA GLU A 240 -4.41 6.32 26.18
C GLU A 240 -5.23 5.61 25.09
N PHE A 241 -4.95 4.34 24.78
CA PHE A 241 -5.73 3.55 23.83
C PHE A 241 -7.17 3.36 24.31
N ALA A 242 -7.37 3.11 25.61
CA ALA A 242 -8.70 2.94 26.18
C ALA A 242 -9.51 4.24 26.12
N ASP A 243 -8.85 5.38 26.41
CA ASP A 243 -9.48 6.71 26.35
C ASP A 243 -9.86 7.07 24.90
N TRP A 244 -8.99 6.79 23.95
CA TRP A 244 -9.27 6.94 22.51
C TRP A 244 -10.46 6.07 22.09
N ALA A 245 -10.44 4.77 22.42
CA ALA A 245 -11.47 3.82 22.03
C ALA A 245 -12.85 4.19 22.62
N SER A 246 -12.90 4.63 23.89
CA SER A 246 -14.14 5.08 24.53
C SER A 246 -14.75 6.27 23.79
N LYS A 247 -13.95 7.27 23.45
CA LYS A 247 -14.45 8.47 22.76
C LYS A 247 -14.99 8.14 21.38
N ILE A 248 -14.30 7.26 20.63
CA ILE A 248 -14.78 6.84 19.30
C ILE A 248 -16.10 6.07 19.42
N ALA A 249 -16.21 5.15 20.39
CA ALA A 249 -17.43 4.38 20.63
C ALA A 249 -18.62 5.30 20.92
N ASP A 250 -18.49 6.26 21.84
CA ASP A 250 -19.56 7.20 22.17
C ASP A 250 -20.09 7.92 20.92
N THR A 251 -19.19 8.31 20.03
CA THR A 251 -19.56 9.02 18.80
C THR A 251 -20.06 8.18 17.63
N MET A 252 -19.94 6.84 17.66
CA MET A 252 -20.55 5.97 16.64
C MET A 252 -22.02 5.63 16.95
N PHE A 253 -22.46 5.86 18.19
CA PHE A 253 -23.80 5.54 18.66
C PHE A 253 -24.70 6.78 18.87
N ASP A 254 -24.20 7.98 18.55
CA ASP A 254 -24.94 9.24 18.46
C ASP A 254 -25.29 9.57 17.00
#